data_AF-A0A836TIK4-F1
#
_entry.id   AF-A0A836TIK4-F1
#
_cell.length_a   1.000
_cell.length_b   1.000
_cell.length_c   1.000
_cell.angle_alpha   90.00
_cell.angle_beta   90.00
_cell.angle_gamma   90.00
#
_symmetry.space_group_name_H-M   'P 1'
#
loop_
_entity.id
_entity.type
_entity.pdbx_description
1 polymer ?
#
loop_
_entity_poly.entity_id
_entity_poly.type
_entity_poly.pdbx_seq_one_letter_code
_entity_poly.pdbx_strand_id
1 'polypeptide(L)'
;MGKLPDHPPEPCPFLGRGFYSGKGWTVYDPTPPDPALVTPSLLHPLAKSLDFLRMSWQRYVVRYSVHDQVQVVQFFRAGGRDLVQKLKGLLADLNWQTLVKGQFSPVILALILIPILLLVLKRRYGGFTLSPRPPLSVILYQDMLRRLEKSGLVKKPSWTAREFLQSTPPSAKHDPIRRITEFYEEHRFGNAAIQPSQEKEIRGLIASL
;
A
#
# COMPACT_ATOMS: atom_id res chain seq x y z
N MET A 1 -2.21 7.21 73.39
CA MET A 1 -3.12 7.79 72.36
C MET A 1 -2.33 8.75 71.48
N GLY A 2 -1.71 8.22 70.41
CA GLY A 2 -1.03 9.04 69.40
C GLY A 2 -1.97 9.29 68.23
N LYS A 3 -2.32 10.55 67.99
CA LYS A 3 -3.24 10.99 66.92
C LYS A 3 -2.51 10.84 65.58
N LEU A 4 -2.96 9.93 64.72
CA LEU A 4 -2.48 9.82 63.33
C LEU A 4 -2.92 11.08 62.54
N PRO A 5 -2.04 11.73 61.77
CA PRO A 5 -2.44 12.85 60.92
C PRO A 5 -3.26 12.36 59.72
N ASP A 6 -4.45 12.92 59.58
CA ASP A 6 -5.48 12.59 58.59
C ASP A 6 -5.30 13.43 57.30
N HIS A 7 -4.08 13.44 56.75
CA HIS A 7 -3.79 14.14 55.49
C HIS A 7 -3.36 13.15 54.40
N PRO A 8 -4.09 13.05 53.29
CA PRO A 8 -3.68 12.22 52.16
C PRO A 8 -2.47 12.85 51.46
N PRO A 9 -1.43 12.05 51.10
CA PRO A 9 -0.34 12.54 50.25
C PRO A 9 -0.87 12.87 48.86
N GLU A 10 -0.34 13.95 48.26
CA GLU A 10 -0.75 14.40 46.94
C GLU A 10 -0.62 13.29 45.87
N PRO A 11 -1.62 13.13 44.98
CA PRO A 11 -1.61 12.05 43.99
C PRO A 11 -0.64 12.35 42.84
N CYS A 12 0.36 11.48 42.67
CA CYS A 12 1.13 11.39 41.41
C CYS A 12 0.17 11.01 40.26
N PRO A 13 0.17 11.74 39.12
CA PRO A 13 -0.88 11.66 38.10
C PRO A 13 -0.93 10.34 37.28
N PHE A 14 -0.04 9.38 37.52
CA PHE A 14 0.15 8.21 36.65
C PHE A 14 -0.19 6.85 37.28
N LEU A 15 -0.62 6.80 38.55
CA LEU A 15 -0.90 5.53 39.25
C LEU A 15 -2.41 5.36 39.52
N GLY A 16 -2.95 4.19 39.17
CA GLY A 16 -4.32 3.80 39.48
C GLY A 16 -4.47 3.43 40.97
N ARG A 17 -5.69 3.53 41.53
CA ARG A 17 -5.96 3.09 42.90
C ARG A 17 -7.09 2.06 42.94
N GLY A 18 -6.85 0.97 43.66
CA GLY A 18 -7.85 -0.05 43.98
C GLY A 18 -8.10 -0.09 45.49
N PHE A 19 -9.36 -0.24 45.89
CA PHE A 19 -9.73 -0.41 47.31
C PHE A 19 -9.97 -1.89 47.60
N TYR A 20 -9.23 -2.43 48.58
CA TYR A 20 -9.39 -3.80 49.04
C TYR A 20 -9.96 -3.81 50.46
N SER A 21 -11.10 -4.50 50.65
CA SER A 21 -11.74 -4.61 51.96
C SER A 21 -10.79 -5.29 52.96
N GLY A 22 -10.44 -4.60 54.04
CA GLY A 22 -9.49 -5.04 55.07
C GLY A 22 -8.06 -4.51 54.96
N LYS A 23 -7.64 -3.91 53.84
CA LYS A 23 -6.29 -3.33 53.64
C LYS A 23 -6.25 -1.85 53.29
N GLY A 24 -7.39 -1.24 52.98
CA GLY A 24 -7.46 0.17 52.61
C GLY A 24 -7.03 0.45 51.17
N TRP A 25 -6.85 1.72 50.84
CA TRP A 25 -6.44 2.14 49.50
C TRP A 25 -5.03 1.68 49.17
N THR A 26 -4.88 0.87 48.13
CA THR A 26 -3.56 0.45 47.62
C THR A 26 -3.34 1.09 46.25
N VAL A 27 -2.17 1.68 46.07
CA VAL A 27 -1.74 2.28 44.78
C VAL A 27 -1.24 1.14 43.89
N TYR A 28 -1.82 1.03 42.69
CA TYR A 28 -1.46 0.01 41.70
C TYR A 28 -0.90 0.72 40.46
N ASP A 29 0.28 0.30 40.00
CA ASP A 29 0.83 0.72 38.72
C ASP A 29 0.31 -0.24 37.64
N PRO A 30 -0.57 0.20 36.72
CA PRO A 30 -1.07 -0.64 35.65
C PRO A 30 -0.07 -0.81 34.51
N THR A 31 1.17 -0.32 34.60
CA THR A 31 2.18 -0.53 33.56
C THR A 31 2.53 -2.02 33.50
N PRO A 32 2.09 -2.75 32.45
CA PRO A 32 2.47 -4.15 32.31
C PRO A 32 4.00 -4.20 32.20
N PRO A 33 4.68 -5.13 32.89
CA PRO A 33 6.11 -5.31 32.67
C PRO A 33 6.31 -5.62 31.18
N ASP A 34 7.13 -4.82 30.50
CA ASP A 34 7.44 -5.02 29.09
C ASP A 34 8.03 -6.43 28.91
N PRO A 35 7.33 -7.37 28.25
CA PRO A 35 7.81 -8.74 28.11
C PRO A 35 9.11 -8.81 27.29
N ALA A 36 9.46 -7.73 26.56
CA ALA A 36 10.73 -7.64 25.84
C ALA A 36 11.97 -7.50 26.76
N LEU A 37 11.79 -7.10 28.02
CA LEU A 37 12.89 -6.96 28.98
C LEU A 37 13.29 -8.29 29.65
N VAL A 38 12.45 -9.32 29.58
CA VAL A 38 12.60 -10.55 30.40
C VAL A 38 13.32 -11.68 29.65
N THR A 39 13.54 -11.56 28.34
CA THR A 39 14.25 -12.59 27.56
C THR A 39 15.26 -11.98 26.58
N PRO A 40 16.59 -12.15 26.81
CA PRO A 40 17.59 -11.83 25.80
C PRO A 40 17.51 -12.89 24.70
N SER A 41 16.62 -12.69 23.73
CA SER A 41 16.57 -13.51 22.52
C SER A 41 17.62 -13.02 21.52
N LEU A 42 18.38 -13.94 20.93
CA LEU A 42 19.34 -13.65 19.85
C LEU A 42 18.68 -13.00 18.61
N LEU A 43 17.34 -12.98 18.57
CA LEU A 43 16.52 -12.35 17.53
C LEU A 43 16.11 -10.91 17.87
N HIS A 44 16.55 -10.35 19.00
CA HIS A 44 16.26 -8.97 19.41
C HIS A 44 16.61 -7.90 18.34
N PRO A 45 17.74 -7.96 17.60
CA PRO A 45 18.00 -6.97 16.55
C PRO A 45 17.07 -7.11 15.33
N LEU A 46 16.64 -8.34 15.00
CA LEU A 46 15.66 -8.58 13.94
C LEU A 46 14.26 -8.12 14.34
N ALA A 47 13.86 -8.39 15.59
CA ALA A 47 12.60 -7.91 16.14
C ALA A 47 12.54 -6.38 16.16
N LYS A 48 13.62 -5.71 16.59
CA LYS A 48 13.75 -4.25 16.52
C LYS A 48 13.70 -3.72 15.08
N SER A 49 14.32 -4.42 14.14
CA SER A 49 14.29 -4.03 12.72
C SER A 49 12.89 -4.15 12.14
N LEU A 50 12.17 -5.24 12.44
CA LEU A 50 10.78 -5.45 12.03
C LEU A 50 9.83 -4.42 12.66
N ASP A 51 10.06 -4.07 13.92
CA ASP A 51 9.26 -3.06 14.61
C ASP A 51 9.49 -1.66 14.02
N PHE A 52 10.74 -1.30 13.72
CA PHE A 52 11.08 -0.09 12.99
C PHE A 52 10.45 -0.04 11.58
N LEU A 53 10.48 -1.17 10.86
CA LEU A 53 9.83 -1.31 9.55
C LEU A 53 8.32 -1.17 9.65
N ARG A 54 7.69 -1.73 10.69
CA ARG A 54 6.26 -1.62 10.96
C ARG A 54 5.85 -0.17 11.23
N MET A 55 6.60 0.56 12.05
CA MET A 55 6.36 1.98 12.31
C MET A 55 6.55 2.83 11.05
N SER A 56 7.59 2.54 10.28
CA SER A 56 7.85 3.22 9.01
C SER A 56 6.73 2.96 8.00
N TRP A 57 6.27 1.70 7.88
CA TRP A 57 5.16 1.33 7.01
C TRP A 57 3.85 2.04 7.38
N GLN A 58 3.53 2.13 8.68
CA GLN A 58 2.37 2.88 9.15
C GLN A 58 2.47 4.38 8.82
N ARG A 59 3.67 4.98 8.91
CA ARG A 59 3.86 6.40 8.61
C ARG A 59 3.83 6.70 7.11
N TYR A 60 4.47 5.88 6.29
CA TYR A 60 4.69 6.18 4.86
C TYR A 60 3.64 5.56 3.93
N VAL A 61 3.02 4.42 4.30
CA VAL A 61 2.08 3.71 3.43
C VAL A 61 0.63 3.94 3.83
N VAL A 62 0.31 3.92 5.12
CA VAL A 62 -1.07 4.10 5.61
C VAL A 62 -1.48 5.58 5.61
N ARG A 63 -0.54 6.49 5.90
CA ARG A 63 -0.74 7.94 5.66
C ARG A 63 -0.11 8.32 4.32
N TYR A 64 -0.87 8.13 3.24
CA TYR A 64 -0.46 8.46 1.88
C TYR A 64 -0.24 9.98 1.71
N SER A 65 0.93 10.48 2.08
CA SER A 65 1.29 11.90 1.93
C SER A 65 1.99 12.14 0.60
N VAL A 66 1.19 12.52 -0.40
CA VAL A 66 1.62 13.05 -1.71
C VAL A 66 2.48 14.34 -1.57
N HIS A 67 2.68 14.85 -0.35
CA HIS A 67 3.35 16.12 -0.07
C HIS A 67 4.89 16.07 0.03
N ASP A 68 5.53 14.89 0.09
CA ASP A 68 7.01 14.79 0.11
C ASP A 68 7.64 14.53 -1.27
N GLN A 69 6.86 14.61 -2.35
CA GLN A 69 7.38 14.40 -3.70
C GLN A 69 8.47 15.42 -4.09
N VAL A 70 8.66 16.52 -3.34
CA VAL A 70 9.68 17.54 -3.64
C VAL A 70 11.03 17.25 -2.96
N GLN A 71 11.07 16.69 -1.74
CA GLN A 71 12.34 16.34 -1.07
C GLN A 71 13.00 15.10 -1.69
N VAL A 72 12.20 14.14 -2.15
CA VAL A 72 12.70 12.94 -2.84
C VAL A 72 13.47 13.32 -4.12
N VAL A 73 12.98 14.29 -4.90
CA VAL A 73 13.66 14.73 -6.14
C VAL A 73 15.04 15.34 -5.85
N GLN A 74 15.20 16.09 -4.77
CA GLN A 74 16.50 16.70 -4.42
C GLN A 74 17.47 15.66 -3.84
N PHE A 75 16.99 14.73 -3.01
CA PHE A 75 17.80 13.61 -2.51
C PHE A 75 18.26 12.68 -3.64
N PHE A 76 17.38 12.37 -4.59
CA PHE A 76 17.72 11.56 -5.77
C PHE A 76 18.70 12.29 -6.72
N ARG A 77 18.66 13.64 -6.82
CA ARG A 77 19.65 14.41 -7.61
C ARG A 77 21.03 14.46 -6.96
N ALA A 78 21.12 14.47 -5.63
CA ALA A 78 22.39 14.42 -4.90
C ALA A 78 22.97 13.00 -4.88
N GLY A 79 22.18 12.00 -4.45
CA GLY A 79 22.59 10.60 -4.40
C GLY A 79 22.78 9.97 -5.78
N GLY A 80 22.01 10.39 -6.79
CA GLY A 80 22.14 9.90 -8.16
C GLY A 80 23.45 10.32 -8.83
N ARG A 81 23.97 11.52 -8.54
CA ARG A 81 25.28 11.95 -9.06
C ARG A 81 26.42 11.14 -8.45
N ASP A 82 26.40 10.90 -7.15
CA ASP A 82 27.40 10.08 -6.45
C ASP A 82 27.34 8.61 -6.90
N LEU A 83 26.13 8.06 -7.06
CA LEU A 83 25.92 6.71 -7.61
C LEU A 83 26.43 6.59 -9.05
N VAL A 84 26.15 7.57 -9.90
CA VAL A 84 26.64 7.59 -11.30
C VAL A 84 28.16 7.70 -11.33
N GLN A 85 28.79 8.49 -10.45
CA GLN A 85 30.24 8.57 -10.39
C GLN A 85 30.88 7.27 -9.88
N LYS A 86 30.30 6.63 -8.86
CA LYS A 86 30.74 5.31 -8.39
C LYS A 86 30.56 4.21 -9.43
N LEU A 87 29.43 4.21 -10.14
CA LEU A 87 29.19 3.30 -11.27
C LEU A 87 30.18 3.57 -12.40
N LYS A 88 30.45 4.83 -12.75
CA LYS A 88 31.48 5.17 -13.75
C LYS A 88 32.88 4.73 -13.30
N GLY A 89 33.22 4.89 -12.02
CA GLY A 89 34.49 4.40 -11.46
C GLY A 89 34.61 2.88 -11.54
N LEU A 90 33.58 2.15 -11.12
CA LEU A 90 33.52 0.69 -11.24
C LEU A 90 33.57 0.21 -12.69
N LEU A 91 32.89 0.91 -13.62
CA LEU A 91 32.91 0.61 -15.04
C LEU A 91 34.23 1.00 -15.72
N ALA A 92 34.96 1.99 -15.19
CA ALA A 92 36.29 2.38 -15.67
C ALA A 92 37.36 1.41 -15.16
N ASP A 93 37.21 0.91 -13.93
CA ASP A 93 38.03 -0.17 -13.35
C ASP A 93 37.76 -1.54 -13.99
N LEU A 94 36.65 -1.68 -14.75
CA LEU A 94 36.47 -2.79 -15.69
C LEU A 94 37.45 -2.65 -16.85
N ASN A 95 38.68 -3.02 -16.57
CA ASN A 95 39.78 -2.99 -17.49
C ASN A 95 39.46 -3.92 -18.68
N TRP A 96 39.27 -3.37 -19.88
CA TRP A 96 38.89 -4.11 -21.10
C TRP A 96 39.82 -5.31 -21.39
N GLN A 97 41.06 -5.26 -20.88
CA GLN A 97 42.03 -6.34 -20.94
C GLN A 97 41.67 -7.58 -20.09
N THR A 98 40.99 -7.41 -18.96
CA THR A 98 40.49 -8.52 -18.12
C THR A 98 39.29 -9.22 -18.76
N LEU A 99 38.51 -8.46 -19.55
CA LEU A 99 37.37 -8.94 -20.34
C LEU A 99 37.83 -9.82 -21.52
N VAL A 100 38.97 -9.49 -22.13
CA VAL A 100 39.56 -10.24 -23.26
C VAL A 100 40.43 -11.43 -22.78
N LYS A 101 41.01 -11.37 -21.57
CA LYS A 101 41.86 -12.44 -21.02
C LYS A 101 41.12 -13.60 -20.32
N GLY A 102 39.78 -13.67 -20.44
CA GLY A 102 39.02 -14.89 -20.13
C GLY A 102 38.95 -15.30 -18.65
N GLN A 103 39.32 -14.42 -17.72
CA GLN A 103 39.17 -14.67 -16.29
C GLN A 103 37.86 -14.01 -15.85
N PHE A 104 36.78 -14.80 -15.77
CA PHE A 104 35.44 -14.34 -15.40
C PHE A 104 35.46 -13.73 -13.99
N SER A 105 35.67 -12.41 -13.92
CA SER A 105 35.55 -11.66 -12.68
C SER A 105 34.12 -11.80 -12.14
N PRO A 106 33.92 -12.06 -10.83
CA PRO A 106 32.60 -12.19 -10.22
C PRO A 106 31.71 -10.96 -10.45
N VAL A 107 32.32 -9.81 -10.75
CA VAL A 107 31.64 -8.55 -11.09
C VAL A 107 30.88 -8.66 -12.41
N ILE A 108 31.43 -9.33 -13.43
CA ILE A 108 30.78 -9.51 -14.73
C ILE A 108 29.59 -10.45 -14.59
N LEU A 109 29.76 -11.55 -13.82
CA LEU A 109 28.68 -12.48 -13.55
C LEU A 109 27.53 -11.80 -12.78
N ALA A 110 27.85 -10.94 -11.81
CA ALA A 110 26.86 -10.14 -11.10
C ALA A 110 26.14 -9.14 -12.03
N LEU A 111 26.88 -8.45 -12.91
CA LEU A 111 26.31 -7.50 -13.90
C LEU A 111 25.38 -8.17 -14.91
N ILE A 112 25.55 -9.47 -15.18
CA ILE A 112 24.66 -10.24 -16.07
C ILE A 112 23.49 -10.85 -15.26
N LEU A 113 23.75 -11.38 -14.08
CA LEU A 113 22.71 -12.01 -13.25
C LEU A 113 21.68 -11.02 -12.71
N ILE A 114 22.09 -9.81 -12.33
CA ILE A 114 21.19 -8.77 -11.81
C ILE A 114 20.09 -8.38 -12.83
N PRO A 115 20.38 -8.01 -14.09
CA PRO A 115 19.34 -7.68 -15.04
C PRO A 115 18.48 -8.89 -15.41
N ILE A 116 19.06 -10.11 -15.48
CA ILE A 116 18.28 -11.33 -15.71
C ILE A 116 17.31 -11.58 -14.55
N LEU A 117 17.78 -11.45 -13.31
CA LEU A 117 16.95 -11.60 -12.11
C LEU A 117 15.83 -10.56 -12.10
N LEU A 118 16.13 -9.29 -12.37
CA LEU A 118 15.14 -8.22 -12.46
C LEU A 118 14.12 -8.47 -13.58
N LEU A 119 14.55 -9.02 -14.72
CA LEU A 119 13.68 -9.34 -15.86
C LEU A 119 12.78 -10.55 -15.56
N VAL A 120 13.31 -11.57 -14.89
CA VAL A 120 12.55 -12.72 -14.38
C VAL A 120 11.54 -12.28 -13.32
N LEU A 121 11.94 -11.41 -12.38
CA LEU A 121 11.05 -10.85 -11.37
C LEU A 121 9.96 -10.01 -12.02
N LYS A 122 10.31 -9.17 -13.01
CA LYS A 122 9.36 -8.39 -13.79
C LYS A 122 8.37 -9.27 -14.55
N ARG A 123 8.82 -10.38 -15.16
CA ARG A 123 7.95 -11.33 -15.86
C ARG A 123 7.06 -12.12 -14.91
N ARG A 124 7.60 -12.60 -13.79
CA ARG A 124 6.89 -13.45 -12.82
C ARG A 124 5.88 -12.67 -12.01
N TYR A 125 6.19 -11.42 -11.65
CA TYR A 125 5.33 -10.55 -10.86
C TYR A 125 4.60 -9.47 -11.69
N GLY A 126 4.67 -9.54 -13.02
CA GLY A 126 3.82 -8.73 -13.90
C GLY A 126 4.12 -7.24 -13.94
N GLY A 127 5.39 -6.85 -13.82
CA GLY A 127 5.82 -5.45 -13.81
C GLY A 127 5.75 -4.80 -12.43
N PHE A 128 6.77 -4.03 -12.08
CA PHE A 128 6.79 -3.16 -10.89
C PHE A 128 5.88 -1.93 -11.10
N THR A 129 4.71 -2.11 -11.70
CA THR A 129 3.67 -1.09 -11.69
C THR A 129 2.87 -1.34 -10.42
N LEU A 130 3.17 -0.56 -9.38
CA LEU A 130 2.37 -0.41 -8.15
C LEU A 130 0.97 0.18 -8.42
N SER A 131 0.45 0.06 -9.64
CA SER A 131 -0.92 0.39 -9.97
C SER A 131 -1.72 -0.90 -9.76
N PRO A 132 -2.58 -0.98 -8.73
CA PRO A 132 -3.48 -2.10 -8.57
C PRO A 132 -4.24 -2.26 -9.88
N ARG A 133 -4.25 -3.47 -10.47
CA ARG A 133 -5.13 -3.72 -11.61
C ARG A 133 -6.54 -3.31 -11.20
N PRO A 134 -7.21 -2.42 -11.96
CA PRO A 134 -8.56 -2.01 -11.59
C PRO A 134 -9.45 -3.25 -11.52
N PRO A 135 -10.35 -3.35 -10.54
CA PRO A 135 -11.24 -4.49 -10.41
C PRO A 135 -12.07 -4.65 -11.68
N LEU A 136 -12.42 -5.89 -12.03
CA LEU A 136 -13.05 -6.23 -13.31
C LEU A 136 -14.34 -5.44 -13.56
N SER A 137 -15.11 -5.13 -12.51
CA SER A 137 -16.29 -4.26 -12.58
C SER A 137 -15.98 -2.85 -13.11
N VAL A 138 -14.83 -2.27 -12.75
CA VAL A 138 -14.39 -0.95 -13.23
C VAL A 138 -14.01 -1.02 -14.70
N ILE A 139 -13.36 -2.11 -15.14
CA ILE A 139 -12.96 -2.30 -16.54
C ILE A 139 -14.21 -2.37 -17.43
N LEU A 140 -15.20 -3.20 -17.05
CA LEU A 140 -16.45 -3.34 -17.81
C LEU A 140 -17.23 -2.03 -17.89
N TYR A 141 -17.30 -1.28 -16.79
CA TYR A 141 -17.94 0.04 -16.79
C TYR A 141 -17.21 1.05 -17.69
N GLN A 142 -15.88 1.06 -17.69
CA GLN A 142 -15.10 1.91 -18.59
C GLN A 142 -15.28 1.52 -20.06
N ASP A 143 -15.39 0.23 -20.36
CA ASP A 143 -15.66 -0.25 -21.72
C ASP A 143 -17.05 0.21 -22.20
N MET A 144 -18.06 0.16 -21.32
CA MET A 144 -19.38 0.75 -21.59
C MET A 144 -19.27 2.24 -21.91
N LEU A 145 -18.60 3.02 -21.07
CA LEU A 145 -18.45 4.47 -21.29
C LEU A 145 -17.76 4.77 -22.63
N ARG A 146 -16.71 4.03 -22.99
CA ARG A 146 -16.01 4.19 -24.27
C ARG A 146 -16.92 3.90 -25.48
N ARG A 147 -17.90 3.00 -25.35
CA ARG A 147 -18.90 2.76 -26.41
C ARG A 147 -19.94 3.86 -26.48
N LEU A 148 -20.42 4.32 -25.32
CA LEU A 148 -21.41 5.39 -25.24
C LEU A 148 -20.85 6.72 -25.77
N GLU A 149 -19.57 6.99 -25.52
CA GLU A 149 -18.85 8.15 -26.04
C GLU A 149 -18.87 8.18 -27.59
N LYS A 150 -18.71 7.03 -28.24
CA LYS A 150 -18.84 6.91 -29.71
C LYS A 150 -20.25 7.21 -30.21
N SER A 151 -21.26 7.00 -29.38
CA SER A 151 -22.66 7.32 -29.69
C SER A 151 -23.07 8.75 -29.27
N GLY A 152 -22.13 9.58 -28.82
CA GLY A 152 -22.36 10.97 -28.42
C GLY A 152 -22.80 11.17 -26.97
N LEU A 153 -22.87 10.09 -26.18
CA LEU A 153 -23.21 10.15 -24.75
C LEU A 153 -21.93 10.16 -23.91
N VAL A 154 -21.50 11.36 -23.52
CA VAL A 154 -20.28 11.57 -22.72
C VAL A 154 -20.63 11.80 -21.26
N LYS A 155 -20.02 11.02 -20.38
CA LYS A 155 -20.13 11.21 -18.93
C LYS A 155 -19.24 12.36 -18.48
N LYS A 156 -19.80 13.33 -17.75
CA LYS A 156 -19.02 14.42 -17.14
C LYS A 156 -18.13 13.90 -15.99
N PRO A 157 -16.93 14.49 -15.76
CA PRO A 157 -16.04 14.06 -14.68
C PRO A 157 -16.65 14.19 -13.28
N SER A 158 -17.56 15.15 -13.09
CA SER A 158 -18.24 15.41 -11.82
C SER A 158 -19.44 14.50 -11.54
N TRP A 159 -19.86 13.68 -12.51
CA TRP A 159 -21.05 12.85 -12.36
C TRP A 159 -20.76 11.50 -11.75
N THR A 160 -21.65 11.06 -10.86
CA THR A 160 -21.66 9.68 -10.38
C THR A 160 -22.17 8.73 -11.46
N ALA A 161 -21.98 7.42 -11.27
CA ALA A 161 -22.48 6.44 -12.22
C ALA A 161 -24.03 6.45 -12.29
N ARG A 162 -24.69 6.66 -11.15
CA ARG A 162 -26.14 6.76 -11.05
C ARG A 162 -26.72 8.05 -11.62
N GLU A 163 -26.06 9.18 -11.39
CA GLU A 163 -26.45 10.45 -12.03
C GLU A 163 -26.32 10.38 -13.54
N PHE A 164 -25.25 9.73 -14.05
CA PHE A 164 -25.11 9.51 -15.49
C PHE A 164 -26.27 8.70 -16.06
N LEU A 165 -26.69 7.63 -15.38
CA LEU A 165 -27.87 6.86 -15.77
C LEU A 165 -29.14 7.72 -15.79
N GLN A 166 -29.39 8.51 -14.74
CA GLN A 166 -30.58 9.39 -14.66
C GLN A 166 -30.59 10.50 -15.72
N SER A 167 -29.41 10.98 -16.13
CA SER A 167 -29.27 11.98 -17.17
C SER A 167 -29.41 11.43 -18.60
N THR A 168 -29.39 10.11 -18.76
CA THR A 168 -29.46 9.46 -20.07
C THR A 168 -30.91 9.42 -20.55
N PRO A 169 -31.21 9.85 -21.80
CA PRO A 169 -32.57 9.84 -22.30
C PRO A 169 -33.14 8.41 -22.37
N PRO A 170 -34.46 8.22 -22.13
CA PRO A 170 -35.11 6.92 -22.23
C PRO A 170 -35.04 6.42 -23.67
N SER A 171 -34.07 5.56 -23.93
CA SER A 171 -33.76 4.96 -25.21
C SER A 171 -33.66 3.45 -25.06
N ALA A 172 -33.65 2.70 -26.17
CA ALA A 172 -33.47 1.25 -26.14
C ALA A 172 -32.18 0.80 -25.39
N LYS A 173 -31.20 1.70 -25.26
CA LYS A 173 -29.93 1.46 -24.56
C LYS A 173 -30.01 1.68 -23.05
N HIS A 174 -31.10 2.24 -22.53
CA HIS A 174 -31.23 2.58 -21.11
C HIS A 174 -31.23 1.34 -20.20
N ASP A 175 -31.88 0.23 -20.61
CA ASP A 175 -31.93 -1.01 -19.79
C ASP A 175 -30.55 -1.68 -19.66
N PRO A 176 -29.76 -1.86 -20.74
CA PRO A 176 -28.38 -2.33 -20.62
C PRO A 176 -27.50 -1.42 -19.75
N ILE A 177 -27.59 -0.10 -19.91
CA ILE A 177 -26.78 0.86 -19.13
C ILE A 177 -27.14 0.76 -17.63
N ARG A 178 -28.42 0.59 -17.30
CA ARG A 178 -28.87 0.40 -15.92
C ARG A 178 -28.22 -0.85 -15.31
N ARG A 179 -28.34 -2.01 -15.96
CA ARG A 179 -27.78 -3.28 -15.46
C ARG A 179 -26.26 -3.24 -15.27
N ILE A 180 -25.53 -2.64 -16.20
CA ILE A 180 -24.07 -2.50 -16.11
C ILE A 180 -23.69 -1.57 -14.94
N THR A 181 -24.46 -0.49 -14.73
CA THR A 181 -24.24 0.47 -13.64
C THR A 181 -24.51 -0.17 -12.28
N GLU A 182 -25.59 -0.94 -12.15
CA GLU A 182 -25.92 -1.69 -10.93
C GLU A 182 -24.82 -2.73 -10.60
N PHE A 183 -24.39 -3.51 -11.59
CA PHE A 183 -23.29 -4.46 -11.44
C PHE A 183 -22.00 -3.77 -10.97
N TYR A 184 -21.69 -2.58 -11.52
CA TYR A 184 -20.54 -1.79 -11.11
C TYR A 184 -20.64 -1.33 -9.65
N GLU A 185 -21.79 -0.79 -9.23
CA GLU A 185 -21.99 -0.31 -7.87
C GLU A 185 -21.89 -1.46 -6.85
N GLU A 186 -22.53 -2.58 -7.13
CA GLU A 186 -22.54 -3.76 -6.26
C GLU A 186 -21.14 -4.35 -6.07
N HIS A 187 -20.36 -4.50 -7.15
CA HIS A 187 -19.05 -5.14 -7.05
C HIS A 187 -17.94 -4.18 -6.64
N ARG A 188 -18.09 -2.88 -6.90
CA ARG A 188 -17.12 -1.86 -6.47
C ARG A 188 -17.25 -1.53 -4.98
N PHE A 189 -18.49 -1.43 -4.48
CA PHE A 189 -18.74 -1.00 -3.09
C PHE A 189 -19.19 -2.15 -2.18
N GLY A 190 -19.74 -3.23 -2.73
CA GLY A 190 -20.26 -4.37 -1.97
C GLY A 190 -19.27 -5.53 -1.77
N ASN A 191 -18.03 -5.45 -2.26
CA ASN A 191 -17.01 -6.52 -2.17
C ASN A 191 -17.52 -7.91 -2.62
N ALA A 192 -18.54 -7.96 -3.46
CA ALA A 192 -19.08 -9.21 -3.99
C ALA A 192 -18.07 -9.89 -4.93
N ALA A 193 -17.92 -11.20 -4.82
CA ALA A 193 -17.10 -11.98 -5.74
C ALA A 193 -17.80 -12.08 -7.10
N ILE A 194 -17.10 -11.70 -8.16
CA ILE A 194 -17.64 -11.74 -9.53
C ILE A 194 -17.67 -13.20 -10.01
N GLN A 195 -18.87 -13.70 -10.35
CA GLN A 195 -19.01 -14.99 -11.00
C GLN A 195 -18.68 -14.89 -12.50
N PRO A 196 -18.00 -15.89 -13.10
CA PRO A 196 -17.68 -15.89 -14.54
C PRO A 196 -18.91 -15.86 -15.47
N SER A 197 -20.06 -16.34 -15.01
CA SER A 197 -21.33 -16.29 -15.73
C SER A 197 -21.86 -14.85 -15.85
N GLN A 198 -21.83 -14.10 -14.74
CA GLN A 198 -22.23 -12.70 -14.69
C GLN A 198 -21.32 -11.83 -15.57
N GLU A 199 -20.01 -12.09 -15.58
CA GLU A 199 -19.09 -11.40 -16.47
C GLU A 199 -19.49 -11.56 -17.94
N LYS A 200 -19.82 -12.78 -18.38
CA LYS A 200 -20.22 -13.02 -19.78
C LYS A 200 -21.52 -12.29 -20.13
N GLU A 201 -22.49 -12.27 -19.23
CA GLU A 201 -23.76 -11.55 -19.42
C GLU A 201 -23.51 -10.05 -19.58
N ILE A 202 -22.76 -9.43 -18.67
CA ILE A 202 -22.45 -7.99 -18.71
C ILE A 202 -21.64 -7.64 -19.97
N ARG A 203 -20.69 -8.47 -20.38
CA ARG A 203 -19.97 -8.29 -21.65
C ARG A 203 -20.90 -8.35 -22.86
N GLY A 204 -21.91 -9.24 -22.84
CA GLY A 204 -22.94 -9.31 -23.87
C GLY A 204 -23.77 -8.03 -23.96
N LEU A 205 -24.17 -7.47 -22.81
CA LEU A 205 -24.88 -6.18 -22.75
C LEU A 205 -24.03 -5.04 -23.31
N ILE A 206 -22.74 -4.98 -22.95
CA ILE A 206 -21.80 -3.99 -23.50
C ILE A 206 -21.65 -4.12 -25.02
N ALA A 207 -21.66 -5.35 -25.55
CA ALA A 207 -21.59 -5.56 -27.00
C ALA A 207 -22.84 -5.07 -27.75
N SER A 208 -24.00 -5.05 -27.09
CA SER A 208 -25.28 -4.59 -27.65
C SER A 208 -25.49 -3.07 -27.64
N LEU A 209 -24.58 -2.32 -27.00
CA LEU A 209 -24.55 -0.85 -26.95
C LEU A 209 -23.82 -0.24 -28.15
#